data_AF-A0A4V0XC39-F1
#
_entry.id   AF-A0A4V0XC39-F1
#
_cell.length_a   1.000
_cell.length_b   1.000
_cell.length_c   1.000
_cell.angle_alpha   90.00
_cell.angle_beta   90.00
_cell.angle_gamma   90.00
#
_symmetry.space_group_name_H-M   'P 1'
#
loop_
_entity.id
_entity.type
_entity.pdbx_description
1 polymer ?
#
loop_
_entity_poly.entity_id
_entity_poly.type
_entity_poly.pdbx_seq_one_letter_code
_entity_poly.pdbx_strand_id
1 'polypeptide(L)'
;MDATFHAQVADLLDLPELGESQTRRHHFTFTEYDHVVAVGNLAFKIGRHLKCDARACARAGLLHDVGAHWFDTRAPVALARRLAESDGVCHAIQAHTIMPVPPRTIEAVVVIIADFLTTVSECGRALRTIPNAFRSQLRPRDGEVSAA
;
A
#
# COMPACT_ATOMS: atom_id res chain seq x y z
N MET A 1 -2.75 -15.57 -4.99
CA MET A 1 -1.52 -14.79 -4.73
C MET A 1 -0.37 -15.41 -5.51
N ASP A 2 0.58 -14.63 -6.04
CA ASP A 2 1.74 -15.15 -6.79
C ASP A 2 2.62 -16.00 -5.86
N ALA A 3 2.96 -17.23 -6.26
CA ALA A 3 3.74 -18.17 -5.44
C ALA A 3 5.15 -17.62 -5.12
N THR A 4 5.73 -16.82 -6.02
CA THR A 4 7.04 -16.21 -5.80
C THR A 4 7.00 -15.07 -4.80
N PHE A 5 5.90 -14.29 -4.76
CA PHE A 5 5.65 -13.31 -3.73
C PHE A 5 5.37 -13.98 -2.38
N HIS A 6 4.52 -15.01 -2.34
CA HIS A 6 4.21 -15.76 -1.12
C HIS A 6 5.49 -16.25 -0.42
N ALA A 7 6.45 -16.80 -1.18
CA ALA A 7 7.73 -17.24 -0.62
C ALA A 7 8.53 -16.13 0.07
N GLN A 8 8.32 -14.85 -0.28
CA GLN A 8 9.02 -13.73 0.34
C GLN A 8 8.39 -13.24 1.64
N VAL A 9 7.11 -13.54 1.85
CA VAL A 9 6.33 -12.98 2.95
C VAL A 9 5.58 -14.02 3.77
N ALA A 10 5.77 -15.31 3.50
CA ALA A 10 5.01 -16.40 4.15
C ALA A 10 5.02 -16.30 5.67
N ASP A 11 6.17 -15.96 6.25
CA ASP A 11 6.36 -15.77 7.69
C ASP A 11 5.60 -14.56 8.27
N LEU A 12 5.24 -13.58 7.43
CA LEU A 12 4.47 -12.39 7.82
C LEU A 12 2.96 -12.60 7.72
N LEU A 13 2.50 -13.56 6.92
CA LEU A 13 1.06 -13.74 6.65
C LEU A 13 0.29 -14.27 7.86
N ASP A 14 0.98 -14.95 8.78
CA ASP A 14 0.41 -15.52 10.01
C ASP A 14 0.49 -14.56 11.22
N LEU A 15 0.92 -13.31 11.01
CA LEU A 15 1.02 -12.33 12.09
C LEU A 15 -0.36 -11.95 12.65
N PRO A 16 -0.53 -11.91 13.98
CA PRO A 16 -1.78 -11.43 14.60
C PRO A 16 -2.17 -10.03 14.11
N GLU A 17 -1.21 -9.12 14.01
CA GLU A 17 -1.44 -7.74 13.55
C GLU A 17 -2.02 -7.67 12.13
N LEU A 18 -1.63 -8.63 11.27
CA LEU A 18 -2.14 -8.78 9.91
C LEU A 18 -3.49 -9.52 9.88
N GLY A 19 -3.73 -10.45 10.81
CA GLY A 19 -5.06 -11.04 11.01
C GLY A 19 -6.10 -9.99 11.41
N GLU A 20 -5.75 -9.09 12.32
CA GLU A 20 -6.63 -8.01 12.77
C GLU A 20 -6.96 -7.00 11.65
N SER A 21 -6.03 -6.78 10.71
CA SER A 21 -6.20 -5.83 9.60
C SER A 21 -7.32 -6.23 8.63
N GLN A 22 -7.76 -7.49 8.66
CA GLN A 22 -8.90 -7.98 7.86
C GLN A 22 -10.23 -7.34 8.26
N THR A 23 -10.32 -6.78 9.46
CA THR A 23 -11.56 -6.14 9.95
C THR A 23 -11.49 -4.62 9.91
N ARG A 24 -10.29 -4.04 9.78
CA ARG A 24 -10.08 -2.60 9.68
C ARG A 24 -10.36 -2.13 8.26
N ARG A 25 -11.05 -1.01 8.13
CA ARG A 25 -11.42 -0.45 6.82
C ARG A 25 -10.31 0.44 6.28
N HIS A 26 -9.99 0.24 5.00
CA HIS A 26 -8.99 1.01 4.27
C HIS A 26 -9.54 1.23 2.86
N HIS A 27 -9.72 2.49 2.44
CA HIS A 27 -10.36 2.87 1.17
C HIS A 27 -11.73 2.25 0.86
N PHE A 28 -12.79 3.03 1.05
CA PHE A 28 -14.16 2.67 0.68
C PHE A 28 -14.56 1.29 1.19
N THR A 29 -14.58 0.27 0.33
CA THR A 29 -15.02 -1.11 0.53
C THR A 29 -13.90 -2.10 0.87
N PHE A 30 -12.63 -1.69 0.84
CA PHE A 30 -11.49 -2.57 1.09
C PHE A 30 -11.15 -2.61 2.59
N THR A 31 -10.48 -3.68 2.97
CA THR A 31 -9.89 -3.83 4.29
C THR A 31 -8.43 -3.38 4.26
N GLU A 32 -7.86 -3.04 5.41
CA GLU A 32 -6.43 -2.77 5.53
C GLU A 32 -5.62 -3.98 5.04
N TYR A 33 -6.07 -5.20 5.35
CA TYR A 33 -5.48 -6.43 4.81
C TYR A 33 -5.45 -6.48 3.28
N ASP A 34 -6.60 -6.23 2.63
CA ASP A 34 -6.69 -6.27 1.16
C ASP A 34 -5.68 -5.31 0.52
N HIS A 35 -5.57 -4.12 1.09
CA HIS A 35 -4.68 -3.08 0.63
C HIS A 35 -3.22 -3.47 0.80
N VAL A 36 -2.77 -3.80 2.01
CA VAL A 36 -1.34 -4.08 2.25
C VAL A 36 -0.86 -5.33 1.51
N VAL A 37 -1.71 -6.34 1.32
CA VAL A 37 -1.39 -7.50 0.49
C VAL A 37 -1.26 -7.12 -0.98
N ALA A 38 -2.15 -6.26 -1.49
CA ALA A 38 -2.07 -5.77 -2.86
C ALA A 38 -0.82 -4.91 -3.09
N VAL A 39 -0.50 -3.99 -2.17
CA VAL A 39 0.70 -3.15 -2.20
C VAL A 39 1.97 -4.01 -2.14
N GLY A 40 2.08 -4.93 -1.20
CA GLY A 40 3.25 -5.83 -1.09
C GLY A 40 3.48 -6.63 -2.36
N ASN A 41 2.43 -7.20 -2.95
CA ASN A 41 2.53 -7.98 -4.18
C ASN A 41 2.91 -7.11 -5.40
N LEU A 42 2.39 -5.89 -5.50
CA LEU A 42 2.75 -4.97 -6.58
C LEU A 42 4.19 -4.45 -6.40
N ALA A 43 4.59 -4.07 -5.19
CA ALA A 43 5.94 -3.64 -4.85
C ALA A 43 6.96 -4.73 -5.18
N PHE A 44 6.66 -6.00 -4.87
CA PHE A 44 7.49 -7.13 -5.26
C PHE A 44 7.70 -7.22 -6.78
N LYS A 45 6.63 -7.09 -7.56
CA LYS A 45 6.69 -7.15 -9.03
C LYS A 45 7.51 -5.99 -9.61
N ILE A 46 7.29 -4.78 -9.11
CA ILE A 46 8.05 -3.59 -9.53
C ILE A 46 9.52 -3.77 -9.16
N GLY A 47 9.82 -4.21 -7.94
CA GLY A 47 11.20 -4.42 -7.49
C GLY A 47 11.94 -5.45 -8.33
N ARG A 48 11.28 -6.57 -8.71
CA ARG A 48 11.84 -7.55 -9.66
C ARG A 48 12.10 -6.94 -11.03
N HIS A 49 11.18 -6.11 -11.53
CA HIS A 49 11.33 -5.46 -12.82
C HIS A 49 12.51 -4.47 -12.84
N LEU A 50 12.69 -3.71 -11.75
CA LEU A 50 13.77 -2.75 -11.58
C LEU A 50 15.09 -3.38 -11.10
N LYS A 51 15.10 -4.68 -10.80
CA LYS A 51 16.27 -5.42 -10.29
C LYS A 51 16.84 -4.85 -8.98
N CYS A 52 15.98 -4.32 -8.11
CA CYS A 52 16.34 -3.94 -6.75
C CYS A 52 15.99 -5.06 -5.74
N ASP A 53 16.13 -4.81 -4.43
CA ASP A 53 15.75 -5.81 -3.43
C ASP A 53 14.22 -6.01 -3.40
N ALA A 54 13.76 -6.94 -4.24
CA ALA A 54 12.34 -7.27 -4.36
C ALA A 54 11.77 -7.85 -3.07
N ARG A 55 12.59 -8.55 -2.26
CA ARG A 55 12.15 -9.08 -0.96
C ARG A 55 11.89 -7.93 0.00
N ALA A 56 12.80 -6.96 0.09
CA ALA A 56 12.59 -5.76 0.89
C ALA A 56 11.34 -4.98 0.44
N CYS A 57 11.13 -4.82 -0.88
CA CYS A 57 9.93 -4.18 -1.43
C CYS A 57 8.64 -4.91 -1.01
N ALA A 58 8.63 -6.25 -1.13
CA ALA A 58 7.50 -7.09 -0.77
C ALA A 58 7.11 -6.93 0.71
N ARG A 59 8.12 -7.00 1.59
CA ARG A 59 7.94 -6.96 3.04
C ARG A 59 7.58 -5.57 3.53
N ALA A 60 8.25 -4.54 3.03
CA ALA A 60 7.90 -3.16 3.33
C ALA A 60 6.47 -2.84 2.88
N GLY A 61 6.09 -3.20 1.64
CA GLY A 61 4.73 -2.99 1.15
C GLY A 61 3.65 -3.75 1.94
N LEU A 62 3.94 -4.97 2.42
CA LEU A 62 2.99 -5.73 3.23
C LEU A 62 2.80 -5.15 4.65
N LEU A 63 3.83 -4.51 5.20
CA LEU A 63 3.81 -4.02 6.58
C LEU A 63 3.48 -2.52 6.69
N HIS A 64 3.53 -1.76 5.58
CA HIS A 64 3.64 -0.29 5.64
C HIS A 64 2.51 0.43 6.39
N ASP A 65 1.30 -0.11 6.32
CA ASP A 65 0.08 0.45 6.91
C ASP A 65 -0.51 -0.43 8.02
N VAL A 66 0.17 -1.52 8.40
CA VAL A 66 -0.35 -2.44 9.41
C VAL A 66 -0.44 -1.74 10.77
N GLY A 67 -1.69 -1.52 11.22
CA GLY A 67 -1.96 -0.80 12.47
C GLY A 67 -1.64 0.70 12.41
N ALA A 68 -1.43 1.26 11.22
CA ALA A 68 -1.25 2.69 11.04
C ALA A 68 -2.54 3.44 11.37
N HIS A 69 -2.40 4.67 11.89
CA HIS A 69 -3.51 5.59 12.08
C HIS A 69 -3.30 6.80 11.17
N TRP A 70 -4.01 6.84 10.04
CA TRP A 70 -3.77 7.79 8.95
C TRP A 70 -2.31 7.71 8.47
N PHE A 71 -1.62 8.84 8.34
CA PHE A 71 -0.24 8.93 7.84
C PHE A 71 0.82 8.65 8.92
N ASP A 72 0.44 8.12 10.09
CA ASP A 72 1.39 7.83 11.17
C ASP A 72 2.05 6.46 11.01
N THR A 73 3.30 6.49 10.57
CA THR A 73 4.10 5.29 10.29
C THR A 73 4.79 4.70 11.52
N ARG A 74 4.60 5.24 12.72
CA ARG A 74 5.32 4.77 13.92
C ARG A 74 4.97 3.34 14.31
N ALA A 75 3.68 2.98 14.27
CA ALA A 75 3.20 1.63 14.57
C ALA A 75 3.77 0.57 13.59
N PRO A 76 3.63 0.74 12.25
CA PRO A 76 4.18 -0.21 11.30
C PRO A 76 5.72 -0.29 11.33
N VAL A 77 6.42 0.83 11.55
CA VAL A 77 7.89 0.80 11.75
C VAL A 77 8.26 0.03 13.03
N ALA A 78 7.52 0.21 14.13
CA ALA A 78 7.76 -0.53 15.36
C ALA A 78 7.51 -2.03 15.19
N LEU A 79 6.48 -2.41 14.43
CA LEU A 79 6.22 -3.80 14.05
C LEU A 79 7.38 -4.38 13.22
N ALA A 80 7.82 -3.70 12.17
CA ALA A 80 8.94 -4.15 11.34
C ALA A 80 10.22 -4.36 12.16
N ARG A 81 10.52 -3.45 13.10
CA ARG A 81 11.66 -3.61 14.02
C ARG A 81 11.51 -4.80 14.96
N ARG A 82 10.32 -5.05 15.51
CA ARG A 82 10.03 -6.24 16.34
C ARG A 82 10.26 -7.54 15.58
N LEU A 83 9.99 -7.53 14.27
CA LEU A 83 10.19 -8.66 13.37
C LEU A 83 11.64 -8.79 12.87
N ALA A 84 12.56 -7.93 13.35
CA ALA A 84 13.96 -7.87 12.93
C ALA A 84 14.12 -7.63 11.41
N GLU A 85 13.22 -6.86 10.80
CA GLU A 85 13.38 -6.37 9.43
C GLU A 85 14.61 -5.46 9.31
N SER A 86 15.16 -5.38 8.10
CA SER A 86 16.31 -4.52 7.83
C SER A 86 15.96 -3.04 7.98
N ASP A 87 16.98 -2.20 8.22
CA ASP A 87 16.82 -0.75 8.24
C ASP A 87 16.26 -0.21 6.92
N GLY A 88 16.55 -0.87 5.79
CA GLY A 88 16.01 -0.53 4.49
C GLY A 88 14.49 -0.73 4.41
N VAL A 89 13.98 -1.84 4.95
CA VAL A 89 12.54 -2.10 5.06
C VAL A 89 11.88 -1.09 5.99
N CYS A 90 12.45 -0.87 7.19
CA CYS A 90 11.94 0.11 8.14
C CYS A 90 11.90 1.53 7.53
N HIS A 91 12.94 1.91 6.78
CA HIS A 91 13.00 3.19 6.10
C HIS A 91 11.97 3.31 4.98
N ALA A 92 11.78 2.27 4.17
CA ALA A 92 10.77 2.26 3.11
C ALA A 92 9.36 2.43 3.67
N ILE A 93 9.06 1.77 4.79
CA ILE A 93 7.80 1.97 5.54
C ILE A 93 7.72 3.40 6.05
N GLN A 94 8.77 3.94 6.68
CA GLN A 94 8.73 5.29 7.24
C GLN A 94 8.54 6.38 6.18
N ALA A 95 9.12 6.19 4.99
CA ALA A 95 9.18 7.18 3.93
C ALA A 95 7.99 7.11 2.95
N HIS A 96 7.09 6.13 3.06
CA HIS A 96 6.04 5.91 2.05
C HIS A 96 5.05 7.09 1.96
N THR A 97 4.88 7.84 3.05
CA THR A 97 4.05 9.05 3.10
C THR A 97 4.75 10.30 2.54
N ILE A 98 6.01 10.18 2.08
CA ILE A 98 6.91 11.25 1.59
C ILE A 98 7.33 12.27 2.67
N MET A 99 6.46 12.56 3.64
CA MET A 99 6.68 13.48 4.75
C MET A 99 6.47 12.78 6.09
N PRO A 100 7.33 13.01 7.11
CA PRO A 100 8.47 13.94 7.12
C PRO A 100 9.80 13.32 6.61
N VAL A 101 9.82 12.03 6.27
CA VAL A 101 11.04 11.32 5.86
C VAL A 101 11.04 11.09 4.35
N PRO A 102 12.00 11.68 3.60
CA PRO A 102 12.08 11.46 2.16
C PRO A 102 12.65 10.06 1.83
N PRO A 103 12.26 9.45 0.70
CA PRO A 103 12.84 8.20 0.25
C PRO A 103 14.32 8.37 -0.10
N ARG A 104 15.16 7.41 0.30
CA ARG A 104 16.63 7.40 0.11
C ARG A 104 17.12 6.20 -0.70
N THR A 105 16.21 5.28 -1.01
CA THR A 105 16.51 4.06 -1.76
C THR A 105 15.44 3.83 -2.81
N ILE A 106 15.78 3.05 -3.83
CA ILE A 106 14.82 2.69 -4.88
C ILE A 106 13.68 1.84 -4.32
N GLU A 107 13.94 1.00 -3.32
CA GLU A 107 12.93 0.19 -2.63
C GLU A 107 11.87 1.08 -1.95
N ALA A 108 12.29 2.17 -1.30
CA ALA A 108 11.35 3.14 -0.71
C ALA A 108 10.48 3.80 -1.79
N VAL A 109 11.08 4.19 -2.93
CA VAL A 109 10.33 4.72 -4.07
C VAL A 109 9.36 3.69 -4.65
N VAL A 110 9.76 2.41 -4.71
CA VAL A 110 8.89 1.31 -5.17
C VAL A 110 7.68 1.15 -4.27
N VAL A 111 7.84 1.23 -2.94
CA VAL A 111 6.73 1.15 -2.00
C VAL A 111 5.75 2.32 -2.20
N ILE A 112 6.26 3.56 -2.33
CA ILE A 112 5.42 4.75 -2.61
C ILE A 112 4.59 4.55 -3.89
N ILE A 113 5.24 4.10 -4.97
CA ILE A 113 4.56 3.88 -6.26
C ILE A 113 3.51 2.76 -6.14
N ALA A 114 3.86 1.66 -5.47
CA ALA A 114 2.96 0.52 -5.33
C ALA A 114 1.73 0.89 -4.49
N ASP A 115 1.91 1.61 -3.39
CA ASP A 115 0.83 2.16 -2.56
C ASP A 115 -0.09 3.06 -3.40
N PHE A 116 0.48 4.08 -4.03
CA PHE A 116 -0.30 5.03 -4.83
C PHE A 116 -1.12 4.35 -5.95
N LEU A 117 -0.51 3.44 -6.71
CA LEU A 117 -1.20 2.71 -7.79
C LEU A 117 -2.31 1.79 -7.25
N THR A 118 -2.08 1.17 -6.09
CA THR A 118 -3.07 0.30 -5.43
C THR A 118 -4.25 1.13 -4.96
N THR A 119 -3.99 2.25 -4.28
CA THR A 119 -4.99 3.22 -3.85
C THR A 119 -5.85 3.71 -5.02
N VAL A 120 -5.25 4.06 -6.16
CA VAL A 120 -5.98 4.47 -7.37
C VAL A 120 -6.89 3.34 -7.88
N SER A 121 -6.38 2.11 -7.91
CA SER A 121 -7.15 0.93 -8.34
C SER A 121 -8.33 0.64 -7.42
N GLU A 122 -8.14 0.73 -6.10
CA GLU A 122 -9.17 0.52 -5.08
C GLU A 122 -10.25 1.59 -5.15
N CYS A 123 -9.87 2.87 -5.23
CA CYS A 123 -10.80 3.98 -5.47
C CYS A 123 -11.61 3.74 -6.76
N GLY A 124 -10.95 3.37 -7.86
CA GLY A 124 -11.60 3.09 -9.14
C GLY A 124 -12.59 1.91 -9.08
N ARG A 125 -12.27 0.87 -8.30
CA ARG A 125 -13.18 -0.26 -8.03
C ARG A 125 -14.37 0.14 -7.17
N ALA A 126 -14.14 0.93 -6.13
CA ALA A 126 -15.20 1.44 -5.27
C ALA A 126 -16.17 2.35 -6.03
N LEU A 127 -15.68 3.19 -6.94
CA LEU A 127 -16.55 3.97 -7.80
C LEU A 127 -17.52 3.09 -8.61
N ARG A 128 -17.10 1.88 -9.02
CA ARG A 128 -17.96 0.92 -9.76
C ARG A 128 -19.08 0.32 -8.92
N THR A 129 -18.98 0.35 -7.60
CA THR A 129 -20.03 -0.16 -6.70
C THR A 129 -21.01 0.94 -6.27
N ILE A 130 -20.71 2.21 -6.54
CA ILE A 130 -21.65 3.32 -6.32
C ILE A 130 -22.87 3.14 -7.25
N PRO A 131 -24.10 3.19 -6.71
CA PRO A 131 -25.32 3.09 -7.51
C PRO A 131 -25.36 4.12 -8.65
N ASN A 132 -25.84 3.72 -9.82
CA ASN A 132 -25.91 4.58 -11.01
C ASN A 132 -26.65 5.92 -10.75
N ALA A 133 -27.63 5.93 -9.83
CA ALA A 133 -28.36 7.11 -9.42
C ALA A 133 -27.49 8.19 -8.72
N PHE A 134 -26.40 7.79 -8.06
CA PHE A 134 -25.45 8.71 -7.43
C PHE A 134 -24.36 9.14 -8.42
N ARG A 135 -23.94 8.23 -9.32
CA ARG A 135 -23.01 8.55 -10.42
C ARG A 135 -23.56 9.57 -11.40
N SER A 136 -24.86 9.56 -11.68
CA SER A 136 -25.49 10.57 -12.55
C SER A 136 -25.50 11.98 -11.95
N GLN A 137 -25.27 12.11 -10.64
CA GLN A 137 -25.10 13.39 -9.94
C GLN A 137 -23.65 13.89 -9.97
N LEU A 138 -22.68 13.01 -10.23
CA LEU A 138 -21.28 13.37 -10.50
C LEU A 138 -21.13 13.88 -11.94
N ARG A 139 -21.82 14.96 -12.27
CA ARG A 139 -21.58 15.71 -13.51
C ARG A 139 -20.36 16.62 -13.31
N PRO A 140 -19.53 16.84 -14.34
CA PRO A 140 -18.61 17.96 -14.35
C PRO A 140 -19.39 19.22 -13.93
N ARG A 141 -18.82 20.08 -13.08
CA ARG A 141 -19.45 21.39 -12.85
C ARG A 141 -19.55 22.06 -14.21
N ASP A 142 -20.78 22.32 -14.66
CA ASP A 142 -21.03 23.07 -15.88
C ASP A 142 -20.30 24.42 -15.74
N GLY A 143 -19.18 24.63 -16.43
CA GLY A 143 -18.51 25.94 -16.43
C GLY A 143 -16.99 26.04 -16.69
N GLU A 144 -16.18 24.98 -16.68
CA GLU A 144 -14.71 25.14 -16.86
C GLU A 144 -14.07 24.09 -17.79
N VAL A 145 -14.73 23.80 -18.92
CA VAL A 145 -14.01 23.28 -20.10
C VAL A 145 -14.25 24.28 -21.22
N SER A 146 -13.67 25.47 -21.07
CA SER A 146 -13.36 26.29 -22.23
C SER A 146 -12.15 25.64 -22.90
N ALA A 147 -12.34 25.21 -24.13
CA ALA A 147 -11.28 24.63 -24.95
C ALA A 147 -10.08 25.58 -25.01
N ALA A 148 -8.91 25.05 -24.65
CA ALA A 148 -7.60 25.59 -24.99
C ALA A 148 -6.81 24.46 -25.64
#